data_AF-A0A497JST9-F1
#
_entry.id   AF-A0A497JST9-F1
#
_cell.length_a   1.000
_cell.length_b   1.000
_cell.length_c   1.000
_cell.angle_alpha   90.00
_cell.angle_beta   90.00
_cell.angle_gamma   90.00
#
_symmetry.space_group_name_H-M   'P 1'
#
loop_
_entity.id
_entity.type
_entity.pdbx_description
1 polymer ?
#
loop_
_entity_poly.entity_id
_entity_poly.type
_entity_poly.pdbx_seq_one_letter_code
_entity_poly.pdbx_strand_id
1 'polypeptide(L)'
;AADEIQINNLENTLEAALALNYIYKVVRHYYILGKRTLSLYIIMQLQMILPLVMREAEAYASALKAFAYGQPIGDGAGALVAAKLMHGYEKRKISKDCVAATVPLEGRTAYVIKAEGPGGNVGKPGDAIKTIIEENSGKIASIIVVDAALKLEGEKPGAVAEGIGVAIGGPGVEKFKVEESLLKYRIPINAVIIKEDVGDAVSPMRKEIFEAADKAIQRIKRLIHEKTREGDSVIIAGIGNTIGIGQ
;
A
#
# COMPACT_ATOMS: atom_id res chain seq x y z
N ALA A 1 5.98 -14.19 25.94
CA ALA A 1 6.23 -12.93 25.22
C ALA A 1 5.37 -12.94 23.97
N ALA A 2 4.81 -11.81 23.55
CA ALA A 2 4.10 -11.73 22.27
C ALA A 2 5.10 -11.97 21.12
N ASP A 3 4.69 -12.67 20.08
CA ASP A 3 5.52 -12.81 18.87
C ASP A 3 5.56 -11.48 18.09
N GLU A 4 6.51 -11.34 17.16
CA GLU A 4 6.71 -10.11 16.38
C GLU A 4 5.47 -9.73 15.54
N ILE A 5 4.72 -10.72 15.05
CA ILE A 5 3.47 -10.51 14.30
C ILE A 5 2.40 -9.92 15.22
N GLN A 6 2.29 -10.43 16.44
CA GLN A 6 1.37 -9.92 17.46
C GLN A 6 1.72 -8.49 17.88
N ILE A 7 3.01 -8.17 18.02
CA ILE A 7 3.46 -6.80 18.31
C ILE A 7 3.03 -5.85 17.20
N ASN A 8 3.36 -6.17 15.95
CA ASN A 8 3.00 -5.37 14.78
C ASN A 8 1.48 -5.16 14.67
N ASN A 9 0.70 -6.22 14.85
CA ASN A 9 -0.77 -6.13 14.81
C ASN A 9 -1.33 -5.27 15.95
N LEU A 10 -0.74 -5.32 17.14
CA LEU A 10 -1.12 -4.47 18.27
C LEU A 10 -0.75 -3.00 18.02
N GLU A 11 0.38 -2.73 17.39
CA GLU A 11 0.78 -1.38 16.97
C GLU A 11 -0.26 -0.80 16.00
N ASN A 12 -0.60 -1.51 14.92
CA ASN A 12 -1.65 -1.05 13.99
C ASN A 12 -3.02 -0.89 14.67
N THR A 13 -3.37 -1.77 15.62
CA THR A 13 -4.61 -1.64 16.41
C THR A 13 -4.60 -0.34 17.21
N LEU A 14 -3.48 0.00 17.84
CA LEU A 14 -3.32 1.26 18.58
C LEU A 14 -3.41 2.47 17.66
N GLU A 15 -2.79 2.42 16.47
CA GLU A 15 -2.89 3.49 15.47
C GLU A 15 -4.33 3.76 15.06
N ALA A 16 -5.11 2.71 14.77
CA ALA A 16 -6.54 2.84 14.44
C ALA A 16 -7.36 3.42 15.61
N ALA A 17 -7.07 3.01 16.85
CA ALA A 17 -7.73 3.55 18.04
C ALA A 17 -7.41 5.04 18.24
N LEU A 18 -6.16 5.45 17.98
CA LEU A 18 -5.74 6.85 18.03
C LEU A 18 -6.43 7.67 16.94
N ALA A 19 -6.57 7.15 15.73
CA ALA A 19 -7.30 7.79 14.63
C ALA A 19 -8.77 8.03 14.99
N LEU A 20 -9.46 7.03 15.55
CA LEU A 20 -10.84 7.17 16.05
C LEU A 20 -10.97 8.24 17.14
N ASN A 21 -10.06 8.22 18.11
CA ASN A 21 -10.05 9.22 19.18
C ASN A 21 -9.78 10.63 18.62
N TYR A 22 -8.95 10.75 17.60
CA TYR A 22 -8.71 12.01 16.90
C TYR A 22 -9.97 12.51 16.21
N ILE A 23 -10.66 11.66 15.43
CA ILE A 23 -11.95 11.99 14.79
C ILE A 23 -12.96 12.51 15.83
N TYR A 24 -13.13 11.79 16.94
CA TYR A 24 -13.99 12.20 18.05
C TYR A 24 -13.62 13.59 18.59
N LYS A 25 -12.33 13.82 18.87
CA LYS A 25 -11.83 15.10 19.41
C LYS A 25 -12.11 16.25 18.44
N VAL A 26 -11.89 16.06 17.14
CA VAL A 26 -12.12 17.09 16.11
C VAL A 26 -13.61 17.42 15.98
N VAL A 27 -14.47 16.40 15.87
CA VAL A 27 -15.94 16.59 15.82
C VAL A 27 -16.44 17.32 17.07
N ARG A 28 -16.01 16.87 18.25
CA ARG A 28 -16.38 17.48 19.53
C ARG A 28 -15.88 18.92 19.63
N HIS A 29 -14.67 19.20 19.15
CA HIS A 29 -14.11 20.55 19.14
C HIS A 29 -15.00 21.51 18.34
N TYR A 30 -15.31 21.18 17.07
CA TYR A 30 -16.14 22.04 16.22
C TYR A 30 -17.56 22.20 16.76
N TYR A 31 -18.14 21.13 17.33
CA TYR A 31 -19.45 21.20 17.97
C TYR A 31 -19.48 22.18 19.15
N ILE A 32 -18.51 22.07 20.08
CA ILE A 32 -18.41 22.97 21.23
C ILE A 32 -18.11 24.40 20.79
N LEU A 33 -17.22 24.58 19.81
CA LEU A 33 -16.86 25.89 19.27
C LEU A 33 -18.07 26.59 18.64
N GLY A 34 -18.83 25.89 17.80
CA GLY A 34 -20.06 26.39 17.20
C GLY A 34 -21.09 26.81 18.26
N LYS A 35 -21.29 25.98 19.29
CA LYS A 35 -22.20 26.30 20.40
C LYS A 35 -21.76 27.52 21.21
N ARG A 36 -20.46 27.62 21.54
CA ARG A 36 -19.91 28.73 22.34
C ARG A 36 -19.95 30.07 21.61
N THR A 37 -19.69 30.06 20.30
CA THR A 37 -19.65 31.28 19.48
C THR A 37 -21.03 31.65 18.91
N LEU A 38 -22.03 30.78 19.08
CA LEU A 38 -23.34 30.88 18.41
C LEU A 38 -23.20 31.01 16.88
N SER A 39 -22.11 30.45 16.33
CA SER A 39 -21.81 30.51 14.90
C SER A 39 -22.59 29.44 14.16
N LEU A 40 -23.67 29.86 13.49
CA LEU A 40 -24.46 29.00 12.62
C LEU A 40 -23.59 28.31 11.55
N TYR A 41 -22.63 29.03 10.98
CA TYR A 41 -21.77 28.52 9.91
C TYR A 41 -20.90 27.34 10.36
N ILE A 42 -20.36 27.37 11.58
CA ILE A 42 -19.55 26.25 12.11
C ILE A 42 -20.43 25.00 12.30
N ILE A 43 -21.63 25.18 12.84
CA ILE A 43 -22.56 24.06 13.06
C ILE A 43 -23.03 23.48 11.71
N MET A 44 -23.37 24.32 10.73
CA MET A 44 -23.75 23.89 9.39
C MET A 44 -22.63 23.13 8.70
N GLN A 45 -21.39 23.64 8.72
CA GLN A 45 -20.24 22.94 8.15
C GLN A 45 -20.06 21.56 8.77
N LEU A 46 -20.10 21.47 10.10
CA LEU A 46 -20.00 20.19 10.80
C LEU A 46 -21.10 19.22 10.35
N GLN A 47 -22.36 19.68 10.29
CA GLN A 47 -23.49 18.83 9.87
C GLN A 47 -23.35 18.36 8.41
N MET A 48 -22.85 19.21 7.51
CA MET A 48 -22.65 18.86 6.10
C MET A 48 -21.57 17.79 5.92
N ILE A 49 -20.48 17.85 6.67
CA ILE A 49 -19.37 16.87 6.56
C ILE A 49 -19.58 15.61 7.40
N LEU A 50 -20.48 15.66 8.39
CA LEU A 50 -20.64 14.59 9.38
C LEU A 50 -20.88 13.19 8.74
N PRO A 51 -21.66 13.02 7.66
CA PRO A 51 -21.82 11.71 7.03
C PRO A 51 -20.50 11.12 6.51
N LEU A 52 -19.61 11.94 5.97
CA LEU A 52 -18.29 11.50 5.48
C LEU A 52 -17.39 11.12 6.65
N VAL A 53 -17.39 11.93 7.71
CA VAL A 53 -16.63 11.66 8.94
C VAL A 53 -17.11 10.36 9.63
N MET A 54 -18.41 10.11 9.66
CA MET A 54 -18.98 8.89 10.22
C MET A 54 -18.57 7.65 9.40
N ARG A 55 -18.58 7.74 8.06
CA ARG A 55 -18.09 6.66 7.19
C ARG A 55 -16.63 6.30 7.49
N GLU A 56 -15.78 7.32 7.66
CA GLU A 56 -14.38 7.12 8.01
C GLU A 56 -14.23 6.51 9.42
N ALA A 57 -15.00 6.99 10.41
CA ALA A 57 -15.00 6.43 11.76
C ALA A 57 -15.46 4.95 11.78
N GLU A 58 -16.49 4.58 11.02
CA GLU A 58 -16.94 3.20 10.91
C GLU A 58 -15.87 2.29 10.27
N ALA A 59 -15.12 2.82 9.30
CA ALA A 59 -14.00 2.10 8.69
C ALA A 59 -12.87 1.83 9.70
N TYR A 60 -12.44 2.85 10.46
CA TYR A 60 -11.43 2.64 11.51
C TYR A 60 -11.93 1.74 12.65
N ALA A 61 -13.22 1.79 12.99
CA ALA A 61 -13.81 0.87 13.96
C ALA A 61 -13.78 -0.59 13.46
N SER A 62 -13.97 -0.79 12.16
CA SER A 62 -13.82 -2.10 11.50
C SER A 62 -12.36 -2.53 11.44
N ALA A 63 -11.45 -1.59 11.19
CA ALA A 63 -10.00 -1.79 11.16
C ALA A 63 -9.47 -2.34 12.49
N LEU A 64 -9.98 -1.87 13.64
CA LEU A 64 -9.58 -2.40 14.95
C LEU A 64 -9.71 -3.93 15.05
N LYS A 65 -10.79 -4.49 14.49
CA LYS A 65 -10.98 -5.95 14.46
C LYS A 65 -10.04 -6.59 13.46
N ALA A 66 -9.91 -6.01 12.27
CA ALA A 66 -9.01 -6.52 11.24
C ALA A 66 -7.57 -6.63 11.76
N PHE A 67 -7.07 -5.57 12.41
CA PHE A 67 -5.75 -5.51 13.02
C PHE A 67 -5.61 -6.50 14.17
N ALA A 68 -6.56 -6.55 15.10
CA ALA A 68 -6.50 -7.48 16.22
C ALA A 68 -6.50 -8.96 15.80
N TYR A 69 -7.19 -9.30 14.70
CA TYR A 69 -7.29 -10.67 14.19
C TYR A 69 -6.30 -11.00 13.05
N GLY A 70 -5.45 -10.06 12.63
CA GLY A 70 -4.50 -10.31 11.54
C GLY A 70 -5.16 -10.50 10.18
N GLN A 71 -6.31 -9.88 9.92
CA GLN A 71 -7.02 -9.99 8.65
C GLN A 71 -6.41 -9.04 7.60
N PRO A 72 -6.32 -9.45 6.33
CA PRO A 72 -5.87 -8.55 5.26
C PRO A 72 -6.82 -7.38 5.09
N ILE A 73 -6.26 -6.20 4.82
CA ILE A 73 -6.98 -4.94 4.59
C ILE A 73 -6.76 -4.42 3.17
N GLY A 74 -7.57 -3.46 2.71
CA GLY A 74 -7.49 -2.89 1.35
C GLY A 74 -6.11 -2.38 0.96
N ASP A 75 -5.45 -1.64 1.87
CA ASP A 75 -4.10 -1.08 1.65
C ASP A 75 -3.07 -2.15 1.28
N GLY A 76 -3.29 -3.40 1.71
CA GLY A 76 -2.45 -4.54 1.37
C GLY A 76 -2.55 -5.02 -0.08
N ALA A 77 -3.30 -4.37 -0.97
CA ALA A 77 -3.52 -4.83 -2.34
C ALA A 77 -2.20 -4.96 -3.14
N GLY A 78 -1.29 -4.00 -3.03
CA GLY A 78 0.02 -4.08 -3.69
C GLY A 78 0.90 -5.18 -3.10
N ALA A 79 0.91 -5.31 -1.78
CA ALA A 79 1.58 -6.42 -1.07
C ALA A 79 1.03 -7.79 -1.49
N LEU A 80 -0.28 -7.93 -1.69
CA LEU A 80 -0.93 -9.15 -2.17
C LEU A 80 -0.49 -9.50 -3.59
N VAL A 81 -0.36 -8.52 -4.48
CA VAL A 81 0.16 -8.72 -5.84
C VAL A 81 1.58 -9.28 -5.80
N ALA A 82 2.45 -8.69 -4.98
CA ALA A 82 3.81 -9.20 -4.79
C ALA A 82 3.81 -10.62 -4.20
N ALA A 83 3.02 -10.88 -3.15
CA ALA A 83 2.90 -12.21 -2.55
C ALA A 83 2.47 -13.28 -3.56
N LYS A 84 1.49 -12.98 -4.42
CA LYS A 84 1.06 -13.87 -5.51
C LYS A 84 2.19 -14.18 -6.50
N LEU A 85 2.99 -13.18 -6.87
CA LEU A 85 4.13 -13.36 -7.77
C LEU A 85 5.28 -14.14 -7.12
N MET A 86 5.48 -13.97 -5.81
CA MET A 86 6.51 -14.68 -5.03
C MET A 86 6.15 -16.14 -4.70
N HIS A 87 4.89 -16.55 -4.92
CA HIS A 87 4.42 -17.87 -4.50
C HIS A 87 5.24 -19.00 -5.15
N GLY A 88 5.73 -19.94 -4.34
CA GLY A 88 6.57 -21.05 -4.81
C GLY A 88 8.06 -20.74 -5.04
N TYR A 89 8.50 -19.48 -4.87
CA TYR A 89 9.90 -19.08 -5.00
C TYR A 89 10.57 -18.87 -3.63
N GLU A 90 11.89 -18.96 -3.60
CA GLU A 90 12.68 -18.66 -2.39
C GLU A 90 12.65 -17.16 -2.08
N LYS A 91 12.47 -16.81 -0.80
CA LYS A 91 12.45 -15.43 -0.32
C LYS A 91 13.67 -15.16 0.53
N ARG A 92 14.29 -14.01 0.32
CA ARG A 92 15.37 -13.49 1.16
C ARG A 92 14.99 -12.15 1.77
N LYS A 93 15.42 -11.90 3.00
CA LYS A 93 15.36 -10.56 3.60
C LYS A 93 16.36 -9.66 2.88
N ILE A 94 15.95 -8.44 2.55
CA ILE A 94 16.78 -7.55 1.71
C ILE A 94 17.07 -6.18 2.35
N SER A 95 16.13 -5.68 3.15
CA SER A 95 16.32 -4.47 3.94
C SER A 95 15.51 -4.61 5.23
N LYS A 96 15.56 -3.60 6.09
CA LYS A 96 14.74 -3.60 7.29
C LYS A 96 13.27 -3.75 6.88
N ASP A 97 12.64 -4.81 7.38
CA ASP A 97 11.21 -5.07 7.24
C ASP A 97 10.74 -5.36 5.79
N CYS A 98 11.65 -5.77 4.88
CA CYS A 98 11.32 -6.15 3.50
C CYS A 98 11.93 -7.49 3.08
N VAL A 99 11.17 -8.21 2.26
CA VAL A 99 11.57 -9.46 1.61
C VAL A 99 11.57 -9.31 0.09
N ALA A 100 12.44 -10.07 -0.57
CA ALA A 100 12.49 -10.15 -2.03
C ALA A 100 12.56 -11.60 -2.50
N ALA A 101 12.02 -11.86 -3.69
CA ALA A 101 12.13 -13.12 -4.40
C ALA A 101 12.58 -12.85 -5.83
N THR A 102 13.41 -13.76 -6.37
CA THR A 102 13.80 -13.72 -7.78
C THR A 102 12.92 -14.70 -8.55
N VAL A 103 12.15 -14.18 -9.51
CA VAL A 103 11.10 -14.92 -10.21
C VAL A 103 11.32 -14.81 -11.72
N PRO A 104 11.36 -15.93 -12.47
CA PRO A 104 11.28 -15.87 -13.93
C PRO A 104 9.87 -15.42 -14.33
N LEU A 105 9.78 -14.33 -15.09
CA LEU A 105 8.50 -13.75 -15.50
C LEU A 105 8.56 -13.26 -16.95
N GLU A 106 7.74 -13.84 -17.82
CA GLU A 106 7.67 -13.46 -19.25
C GLU A 106 9.05 -13.46 -19.94
N GLY A 107 9.96 -14.38 -19.60
CA GLY A 107 11.32 -14.43 -20.16
C GLY A 107 12.29 -13.36 -19.62
N ARG A 108 11.93 -12.66 -18.54
CA ARG A 108 12.77 -11.71 -17.77
C ARG A 108 13.05 -12.25 -16.38
N THR A 109 14.06 -11.67 -15.71
CA THR A 109 14.30 -11.89 -14.28
C THR A 109 13.58 -10.79 -13.48
N ALA A 110 12.54 -11.15 -12.73
CA ALA A 110 11.82 -10.21 -11.88
C ALA A 110 12.27 -10.31 -10.42
N TYR A 111 12.76 -9.21 -9.87
CA TYR A 111 12.97 -9.04 -8.44
C TYR A 111 11.70 -8.49 -7.81
N VAL A 112 10.90 -9.39 -7.24
CA VAL A 112 9.65 -9.02 -6.57
C VAL A 112 9.98 -8.62 -5.14
N ILE A 113 9.43 -7.52 -4.65
CA ILE A 113 9.67 -6.96 -3.31
C ILE A 113 8.33 -6.70 -2.63
N LYS A 114 8.24 -6.99 -1.33
CA LYS A 114 7.20 -6.46 -0.43
C LYS A 114 7.72 -6.34 1.00
N ALA A 115 6.96 -5.68 1.87
CA ALA A 115 7.23 -5.71 3.30
C ALA A 115 7.14 -7.13 3.88
N GLU A 116 7.82 -7.39 5.00
CA GLU A 116 7.76 -8.69 5.67
C GLU A 116 6.42 -8.86 6.41
N GLY A 117 5.69 -9.93 6.04
CA GLY A 117 4.39 -10.28 6.62
C GLY A 117 4.40 -11.66 7.27
N PRO A 118 3.26 -12.13 7.83
CA PRO A 118 1.92 -11.58 7.69
C PRO A 118 1.50 -10.59 8.80
N GLY A 119 2.44 -10.06 9.59
CA GLY A 119 2.14 -9.00 10.58
C GLY A 119 1.94 -7.65 9.90
N GLY A 120 1.25 -6.74 10.59
CA GLY A 120 1.04 -5.37 10.11
C GLY A 120 2.34 -4.62 9.88
N ASN A 121 2.70 -4.41 8.62
CA ASN A 121 3.99 -3.84 8.26
C ASN A 121 3.96 -3.22 6.86
N VAL A 122 4.54 -2.04 6.73
CA VAL A 122 4.69 -1.30 5.46
C VAL A 122 6.14 -1.30 4.94
N GLY A 123 7.09 -1.77 5.76
CA GLY A 123 8.49 -1.95 5.40
C GLY A 123 9.23 -0.66 5.01
N LYS A 124 10.40 -0.85 4.39
CA LYS A 124 11.20 0.20 3.76
C LYS A 124 11.45 -0.11 2.28
N PRO A 125 10.42 0.05 1.43
CA PRO A 125 10.50 -0.34 0.02
C PRO A 125 11.53 0.48 -0.77
N GLY A 126 11.78 1.73 -0.40
CA GLY A 126 12.79 2.56 -1.05
C GLY A 126 14.21 2.05 -0.80
N ASP A 127 14.50 1.64 0.43
CA ASP A 127 15.77 0.98 0.77
C ASP A 127 15.90 -0.36 0.02
N ALA A 128 14.83 -1.18 -0.01
CA ALA A 128 14.85 -2.48 -0.69
C ALA A 128 15.08 -2.36 -2.21
N ILE A 129 14.39 -1.42 -2.87
CA ILE A 129 14.57 -1.15 -4.30
C ILE A 129 16.01 -0.71 -4.58
N LYS A 130 16.54 0.21 -3.77
CA LYS A 130 17.93 0.68 -3.90
C LYS A 130 18.92 -0.47 -3.78
N THR A 131 18.75 -1.36 -2.80
CA THR A 131 19.61 -2.54 -2.63
C THR A 131 19.60 -3.44 -3.86
N ILE A 132 18.43 -3.76 -4.44
CA ILE A 132 18.37 -4.58 -5.67
C ILE A 132 19.07 -3.87 -6.84
N ILE A 133 18.87 -2.56 -7.01
CA ILE A 133 19.53 -1.79 -8.07
C ILE A 133 21.06 -1.89 -7.92
N GLU A 134 21.57 -1.70 -6.70
CA GLU A 134 23.00 -1.74 -6.40
C GLU A 134 23.61 -3.14 -6.59
N GLU A 135 22.95 -4.19 -6.10
CA GLU A 135 23.36 -5.58 -6.31
C GLU A 135 23.45 -5.94 -7.81
N ASN A 136 22.58 -5.35 -8.63
CA ASN A 136 22.57 -5.55 -10.08
C ASN A 136 23.44 -4.52 -10.84
N SER A 137 24.28 -3.74 -10.13
CA SER A 137 25.14 -2.71 -10.74
C SER A 137 24.36 -1.72 -11.64
N GLY A 138 23.13 -1.40 -11.28
CA GLY A 138 22.24 -0.53 -12.05
C GLY A 138 21.58 -1.16 -13.29
N LYS A 139 21.81 -2.45 -13.56
CA LYS A 139 21.27 -3.16 -14.74
C LYS A 139 19.82 -3.60 -14.53
N ILE A 140 18.93 -2.63 -14.35
CA ILE A 140 17.49 -2.84 -14.24
C ILE A 140 16.81 -2.11 -15.40
N ALA A 141 16.07 -2.85 -16.22
CA ALA A 141 15.42 -2.30 -17.41
C ALA A 141 14.18 -1.45 -17.05
N SER A 142 13.44 -1.84 -16.01
CA SER A 142 12.31 -1.07 -15.51
C SER A 142 11.94 -1.45 -14.08
N ILE A 143 11.36 -0.50 -13.36
CA ILE A 143 10.72 -0.71 -12.05
C ILE A 143 9.21 -0.55 -12.23
N ILE A 144 8.45 -1.48 -11.66
CA ILE A 144 6.98 -1.42 -11.61
C ILE A 144 6.58 -1.43 -10.14
N VAL A 145 5.98 -0.32 -9.69
CA VAL A 145 5.46 -0.20 -8.33
C VAL A 145 3.98 -0.47 -8.36
N VAL A 146 3.51 -1.30 -7.44
CA VAL A 146 2.11 -1.68 -7.30
C VAL A 146 1.64 -1.20 -5.94
N ASP A 147 0.62 -0.34 -5.91
CA ASP A 147 0.10 0.25 -4.68
C ASP A 147 -1.43 0.31 -4.71
N ALA A 148 -2.04 0.46 -3.55
CA ALA A 148 -3.43 0.84 -3.44
C ALA A 148 -3.55 2.37 -3.47
N ALA A 149 -4.63 2.90 -4.04
CA ALA A 149 -4.90 4.33 -3.93
C ALA A 149 -6.39 4.64 -3.90
N LEU A 150 -6.71 5.76 -3.28
CA LEU A 150 -8.08 6.23 -3.16
C LEU A 150 -8.74 6.41 -4.54
N LYS A 151 -9.94 5.86 -4.64
CA LYS A 151 -10.84 6.03 -5.76
C LYS A 151 -11.54 7.39 -5.68
N LEU A 152 -11.87 7.95 -6.84
CA LEU A 152 -12.89 8.98 -6.95
C LEU A 152 -14.28 8.32 -6.98
N GLU A 153 -15.33 9.07 -6.66
CA GLU A 153 -16.69 8.50 -6.55
C GLU A 153 -17.26 7.93 -7.87
N GLY A 154 -16.70 8.33 -9.02
CA GLY A 154 -17.02 7.73 -10.32
C GLY A 154 -16.25 6.44 -10.63
N GLU A 155 -15.23 6.09 -9.85
CA GLU A 155 -14.40 4.91 -10.05
C GLU A 155 -14.96 3.73 -9.25
N LYS A 156 -14.74 2.51 -9.74
CA LYS A 156 -15.13 1.28 -9.03
C LYS A 156 -14.01 0.84 -8.09
N PRO A 157 -14.32 0.32 -6.89
CA PRO A 157 -13.36 -0.44 -6.10
C PRO A 157 -12.77 -1.60 -6.93
N GLY A 158 -11.46 -1.83 -6.79
CA GLY A 158 -10.72 -2.81 -7.58
C GLY A 158 -10.49 -2.40 -9.04
N ALA A 159 -10.80 -1.17 -9.46
CA ALA A 159 -10.35 -0.67 -10.75
C ALA A 159 -8.82 -0.57 -10.77
N VAL A 160 -8.20 -0.97 -11.88
CA VAL A 160 -6.74 -0.93 -12.04
C VAL A 160 -6.37 0.19 -13.00
N ALA A 161 -5.53 1.11 -12.53
CA ALA A 161 -4.99 2.21 -13.32
C ALA A 161 -3.47 2.05 -13.49
N GLU A 162 -2.94 2.61 -14.57
CA GLU A 162 -1.50 2.62 -14.87
C GLU A 162 -1.01 4.06 -14.97
N GLY A 163 0.22 4.29 -14.54
CA GLY A 163 0.84 5.61 -14.58
C GLY A 163 2.35 5.54 -14.60
N ILE A 164 2.98 6.71 -14.60
CA ILE A 164 4.44 6.88 -14.54
C ILE A 164 4.77 7.58 -13.23
N GLY A 165 5.79 7.11 -12.53
CA GLY A 165 6.27 7.69 -11.27
C GLY A 165 6.25 6.71 -10.10
N VAL A 166 6.76 7.17 -8.97
CA VAL A 166 6.79 6.40 -7.72
C VAL A 166 5.46 6.55 -6.99
N ALA A 167 4.67 5.47 -6.98
CA ALA A 167 3.46 5.36 -6.18
C ALA A 167 3.78 4.67 -4.86
N ILE A 168 4.19 5.45 -3.86
CA ILE A 168 4.41 4.98 -2.48
C ILE A 168 3.73 5.98 -1.54
N GLY A 169 2.81 5.49 -0.73
CA GLY A 169 2.14 6.28 0.32
C GLY A 169 3.06 6.75 1.45
N GLY A 170 2.52 7.61 2.34
CA GLY A 170 3.19 8.04 3.56
C GLY A 170 3.99 9.35 3.47
N PRO A 171 4.93 9.60 4.41
CA PRO A 171 5.62 10.89 4.58
C PRO A 171 6.56 11.31 3.43
N GLY A 172 6.67 10.52 2.37
CA GLY A 172 7.49 10.83 1.18
C GLY A 172 8.96 10.44 1.25
N VAL A 173 9.46 9.96 2.40
CA VAL A 173 10.87 9.54 2.57
C VAL A 173 11.23 8.38 1.64
N GLU A 174 10.40 7.34 1.61
CA GLU A 174 10.65 6.17 0.76
C GLU A 174 10.51 6.52 -0.72
N LYS A 175 9.54 7.38 -1.07
CA LYS A 175 9.39 7.92 -2.43
C LYS A 175 10.66 8.65 -2.88
N PHE A 176 11.18 9.56 -2.06
CA PHE A 176 12.38 10.33 -2.36
C PHE A 176 13.60 9.43 -2.61
N LYS A 177 13.81 8.41 -1.78
CA LYS A 177 14.93 7.45 -1.95
C LYS A 177 14.86 6.70 -3.28
N VAL A 178 13.65 6.32 -3.71
CA VAL A 178 13.46 5.69 -5.03
C VAL A 178 13.76 6.70 -6.12
N GLU A 179 13.19 7.90 -6.08
CA GLU A 179 13.41 8.95 -7.09
C GLU A 179 14.89 9.32 -7.25
N GLU A 180 15.65 9.42 -6.14
CA GLU A 180 17.10 9.63 -6.17
C GLU A 180 17.83 8.49 -6.91
N SER A 181 17.44 7.25 -6.64
CA SER A 181 18.02 6.07 -7.30
C SER A 181 17.66 6.04 -8.79
N LEU A 182 16.41 6.35 -9.16
CA LEU A 182 15.98 6.43 -10.55
C LEU A 182 16.78 7.49 -11.33
N LEU A 183 17.02 8.66 -10.72
CA LEU A 183 17.81 9.73 -11.33
C LEU A 183 19.26 9.30 -11.55
N LYS A 184 19.87 8.66 -10.55
CA LYS A 184 21.27 8.20 -10.59
C LYS A 184 21.51 7.14 -11.66
N TYR A 185 20.62 6.15 -11.76
CA TYR A 185 20.79 4.99 -12.66
C TYR A 185 19.99 5.12 -13.98
N ARG A 186 19.18 6.16 -14.14
CA ARG A 186 18.32 6.42 -15.32
C ARG A 186 17.37 5.27 -15.64
N ILE A 187 16.76 4.70 -14.62
CA ILE A 187 15.84 3.56 -14.75
C ILE A 187 14.41 4.10 -14.93
N PRO A 188 13.64 3.63 -15.93
CA PRO A 188 12.24 4.01 -16.07
C PRO A 188 11.36 3.32 -15.01
N ILE A 189 10.41 4.07 -14.46
CA ILE A 189 9.46 3.57 -13.46
C ILE A 189 8.01 3.70 -13.93
N ASN A 190 7.22 2.65 -13.69
CA ASN A 190 5.79 2.63 -13.93
C ASN A 190 5.05 2.31 -12.61
N ALA A 191 3.82 2.77 -12.51
CA ALA A 191 2.93 2.49 -11.39
C ALA A 191 1.70 1.72 -11.87
N VAL A 192 1.28 0.73 -11.09
CA VAL A 192 0.00 0.04 -11.21
C VAL A 192 -0.77 0.26 -9.93
N ILE A 193 -1.92 0.94 -10.03
CA ILE A 193 -2.72 1.36 -8.89
C ILE A 193 -4.00 0.55 -8.82
N ILE A 194 -4.28 -0.03 -7.66
CA ILE A 194 -5.55 -0.68 -7.36
C ILE A 194 -6.41 0.33 -6.59
N LYS A 195 -7.57 0.68 -7.17
CA LYS A 195 -8.47 1.69 -6.60
C LYS A 195 -9.28 1.14 -5.44
N GLU A 196 -9.32 1.88 -4.34
CA GLU A 196 -10.08 1.52 -3.14
C GLU A 196 -10.79 2.74 -2.53
N ASP A 197 -11.84 2.52 -1.74
CA ASP A 197 -12.43 3.60 -0.95
C ASP A 197 -11.58 3.90 0.29
N VAL A 198 -11.75 5.09 0.88
CA VAL A 198 -11.11 5.46 2.16
C VAL A 198 -11.47 4.44 3.23
N GLY A 199 -12.71 3.95 3.20
CA GLY A 199 -13.14 2.91 4.14
C GLY A 199 -12.51 1.54 3.86
N ASP A 200 -12.23 1.23 2.60
CA ASP A 200 -11.69 -0.07 2.19
C ASP A 200 -10.21 -0.20 2.58
N ALA A 201 -9.45 0.91 2.54
CA ALA A 201 -8.01 0.93 2.83
C ALA A 201 -7.65 0.32 4.19
N VAL A 202 -8.45 0.62 5.22
CA VAL A 202 -8.20 0.19 6.61
C VAL A 202 -9.09 -0.96 7.08
N SER A 203 -10.19 -1.25 6.36
CA SER A 203 -11.12 -2.32 6.72
C SER A 203 -10.74 -3.65 6.05
N PRO A 204 -11.35 -4.79 6.45
CA PRO A 204 -11.07 -6.08 5.83
C PRO A 204 -11.18 -6.04 4.30
N MET A 205 -10.18 -6.61 3.63
CA MET A 205 -10.04 -6.53 2.18
C MET A 205 -11.28 -7.07 1.47
N ARG A 206 -11.89 -6.22 0.65
CA ARG A 206 -13.03 -6.57 -0.18
C ARG A 206 -12.66 -7.55 -1.27
N LYS A 207 -13.63 -8.39 -1.66
CA LYS A 207 -13.51 -9.34 -2.77
C LYS A 207 -13.07 -8.65 -4.07
N GLU A 208 -13.61 -7.48 -4.36
CA GLU A 208 -13.29 -6.72 -5.58
C GLU A 208 -11.81 -6.29 -5.63
N ILE A 209 -11.22 -5.93 -4.48
CA ILE A 209 -9.80 -5.57 -4.34
C ILE A 209 -8.93 -6.83 -4.44
N PHE A 210 -9.33 -7.91 -3.77
CA PHE A 210 -8.64 -9.20 -3.85
C PHE A 210 -8.55 -9.73 -5.30
N GLU A 211 -9.67 -9.70 -6.04
CA GLU A 211 -9.72 -10.09 -7.45
C GLU A 211 -8.98 -9.11 -8.37
N ALA A 212 -8.87 -7.83 -7.98
CA ALA A 212 -8.10 -6.84 -8.73
C ALA A 212 -6.60 -7.14 -8.72
N ALA A 213 -6.08 -7.86 -7.72
CA ALA A 213 -4.68 -8.29 -7.71
C ALA A 213 -4.32 -9.11 -8.96
N ASP A 214 -5.20 -10.00 -9.42
CA ASP A 214 -4.95 -10.79 -10.64
C ASP A 214 -4.97 -9.89 -11.89
N LYS A 215 -5.86 -8.91 -11.93
CA LYS A 215 -5.91 -7.91 -13.02
C LYS A 215 -4.64 -7.06 -13.04
N ALA A 216 -4.14 -6.67 -11.87
CA ALA A 216 -2.88 -5.93 -11.73
C ALA A 216 -1.69 -6.76 -12.24
N ILE A 217 -1.62 -8.05 -11.93
CA ILE A 217 -0.59 -8.96 -12.48
C ILE A 217 -0.63 -8.99 -14.01
N GLN A 218 -1.82 -9.05 -14.62
CA GLN A 218 -1.94 -8.98 -16.08
C GLN A 218 -1.43 -7.66 -16.65
N ARG A 219 -1.69 -6.53 -15.97
CA ARG A 219 -1.14 -5.22 -16.39
C ARG A 219 0.38 -5.15 -16.24
N ILE A 220 0.94 -5.72 -15.17
CA ILE A 220 2.39 -5.83 -14.97
C ILE A 220 3.04 -6.62 -16.11
N LYS A 221 2.50 -7.79 -16.45
CA LYS A 221 2.99 -8.61 -17.58
C LYS A 221 2.98 -7.83 -18.89
N ARG A 222 1.89 -7.10 -19.18
CA ARG A 222 1.81 -6.24 -20.36
C ARG A 222 2.87 -5.14 -20.35
N LEU A 223 3.04 -4.42 -19.24
CA LEU A 223 4.05 -3.37 -19.11
C LEU A 223 5.47 -3.93 -19.30
N ILE A 224 5.78 -5.10 -18.76
CA ILE A 224 7.07 -5.78 -18.98
C ILE A 224 7.27 -6.04 -20.46
N HIS A 225 6.26 -6.59 -21.14
CA HIS A 225 6.37 -6.90 -22.58
C HIS A 225 6.58 -5.64 -23.43
N GLU A 226 5.89 -4.54 -23.12
CA GLU A 226 5.97 -3.28 -23.88
C GLU A 226 7.22 -2.46 -23.59
N LYS A 227 7.79 -2.57 -22.39
CA LYS A 227 8.85 -1.67 -21.90
C LYS A 227 10.23 -2.33 -21.78
N THR A 228 10.32 -3.66 -21.87
CA THR A 228 11.59 -4.40 -21.70
C THR A 228 11.77 -5.48 -22.75
N ARG A 229 12.96 -6.07 -22.81
CA ARG A 229 13.33 -7.16 -23.73
C ARG A 229 13.52 -8.46 -22.95
N GLU A 230 13.47 -9.59 -23.66
CA GLU A 230 13.81 -10.88 -23.06
C GLU A 230 15.26 -10.86 -22.54
N GLY A 231 15.48 -11.52 -21.40
CA GLY A 231 16.77 -11.50 -20.69
C GLY A 231 16.99 -10.27 -19.81
N ASP A 232 16.14 -9.23 -19.87
CA ASP A 232 16.24 -8.08 -18.99
C ASP A 232 15.89 -8.43 -17.53
N SER A 233 16.41 -7.62 -16.60
CA SER A 233 16.04 -7.64 -15.19
C SER A 233 15.05 -6.51 -14.87
N VAL A 234 13.99 -6.82 -14.11
CA VAL A 234 12.97 -5.85 -13.67
C VAL A 234 12.75 -5.91 -12.17
N ILE A 235 12.30 -4.82 -11.58
CA ILE A 235 11.86 -4.79 -10.18
C ILE A 235 10.34 -4.66 -10.15
N ILE A 236 9.68 -5.46 -9.33
CA ILE A 236 8.24 -5.36 -9.06
C ILE A 236 8.07 -5.14 -7.56
N ALA A 237 7.71 -3.93 -7.14
CA ALA A 237 7.56 -3.61 -5.73
C ALA A 237 6.07 -3.53 -5.36
N GLY A 238 5.59 -4.48 -4.54
CA GLY A 238 4.27 -4.43 -3.94
C GLY A 238 4.29 -3.63 -2.65
N ILE A 239 3.64 -2.48 -2.68
CA ILE A 239 3.52 -1.53 -1.58
C ILE A 239 2.19 -1.77 -0.85
N GLY A 240 2.17 -1.44 0.44
CA GLY A 240 0.99 -1.57 1.29
C GLY A 240 1.24 -2.46 2.50
N ASN A 241 0.30 -2.40 3.45
CA ASN A 241 0.36 -3.14 4.69
C ASN A 241 0.25 -4.66 4.45
N THR A 242 1.14 -5.41 5.09
CA THR A 242 1.24 -6.87 4.93
C THR A 242 0.47 -7.68 5.98
N ILE A 243 -0.37 -7.03 6.79
CA ILE A 243 -1.24 -7.74 7.72
C ILE A 243 -2.07 -8.80 7.01
N GLY A 244 -2.05 -10.03 7.51
CA GLY A 244 -2.75 -11.16 6.89
C GLY A 244 -2.21 -11.60 5.52
N ILE A 245 -1.10 -11.01 5.04
CA ILE A 245 -0.49 -11.26 3.73
C ILE A 245 0.95 -11.76 3.91
N GLY A 246 1.11 -13.08 3.90
CA GLY A 246 2.41 -13.75 3.95
C GLY A 246 3.20 -13.65 2.62
N GLN A 247 4.45 -14.12 2.67
CA GLN A 247 5.35 -14.27 1.51
C GLN A 247 5.50 -15.74 1.10
#